data_AF-F2K801-F1
#
_entry.id   AF-F2K801-F1
#
_cell.length_a   1.000
_cell.length_b   1.000
_cell.length_c   1.000
_cell.angle_alpha   90.00
_cell.angle_beta   90.00
_cell.angle_gamma   90.00
#
_symmetry.space_group_name_H-M   'P 1'
#
loop_
_entity.id
_entity.type
_entity.pdbx_description
1 polymer ?
#
loop_
_entity_poly.entity_id
_entity_poly.type
_entity_poly.pdbx_seq_one_letter_code
_entity_poly.pdbx_strand_id
1 'polypeptide(L)' 'MTNCDQCGFLLPYDTAACPRCAGEIQYMVEAHAPRSQPSKGQKILKWVLIGIVVAVLAAVAAVMWILHSLGPMPSFG' A
#
# COMPACT_ATOMS: atom_id res chain seq x y z
N MET A 1 42.58 0.53 -18.11
CA MET A 1 41.23 1.10 -18.34
C MET A 1 40.58 0.25 -19.41
N THR A 2 39.47 -0.41 -19.11
CA THR A 2 38.71 -1.23 -20.07
C THR A 2 37.49 -0.44 -20.51
N ASN A 3 37.10 -0.55 -21.77
CA ASN A 3 35.90 0.09 -22.29
C ASN A 3 34.74 -0.91 -22.23
N CYS A 4 33.52 -0.46 -21.93
CA CYS A 4 32.35 -1.34 -22.03
C CYS A 4 31.81 -1.37 -23.47
N ASP A 5 31.68 -2.59 -23.98
CA ASP A 5 31.25 -2.91 -25.34
C ASP A 5 29.88 -2.31 -25.75
N GLN A 6 28.97 -2.10 -24.78
CA GLN A 6 27.66 -1.50 -25.04
C GLN A 6 27.65 0.03 -24.98
N CYS A 7 28.31 0.61 -23.98
CA CYS A 7 28.16 2.04 -23.64
C CYS A 7 29.35 2.91 -24.09
N GLY A 8 30.45 2.32 -24.55
CA GLY A 8 31.65 3.07 -24.93
C GLY A 8 32.36 3.73 -23.74
N PHE A 9 31.96 3.43 -22.51
CA PHE A 9 32.41 4.14 -21.31
C PHE A 9 33.70 3.52 -20.76
N LEU A 10 34.61 4.37 -20.25
CA LEU A 10 35.85 3.94 -19.61
C LEU A 10 35.55 3.43 -18.20
N LEU A 11 35.75 2.13 -17.96
CA LEU A 11 35.61 1.52 -16.66
C LEU A 11 36.92 1.55 -15.87
N PRO A 12 36.88 1.90 -14.58
CA PRO A 12 37.93 1.55 -13.64
C PRO A 12 38.00 0.02 -13.51
N TYR A 13 39.23 -0.49 -13.37
CA TYR A 13 39.59 -1.92 -13.54
C TYR A 13 38.87 -2.89 -12.58
N ASP A 14 38.17 -2.37 -11.56
CA ASP A 14 37.46 -3.13 -10.52
C ASP A 14 35.93 -3.20 -10.68
N THR A 15 35.36 -2.63 -11.74
CA THR A 15 33.89 -2.63 -11.92
C THR A 15 33.44 -3.72 -12.90
N ALA A 16 32.81 -4.77 -12.37
CA ALA A 16 32.26 -5.89 -13.13
C ALA A 16 31.02 -5.52 -14.00
N ALA A 17 30.43 -4.34 -13.81
CA ALA A 17 29.26 -3.86 -14.56
C ALA A 17 29.43 -2.38 -14.97
N CYS A 18 29.09 -2.01 -16.22
CA CYS A 18 29.07 -0.60 -16.67
C CYS A 18 28.05 0.16 -15.80
N PRO A 19 28.48 1.11 -14.94
CA PRO A 19 27.55 1.84 -14.06
C PRO A 19 26.53 2.64 -14.87
N ARG A 20 26.86 2.99 -16.12
CA ARG A 20 25.94 3.69 -17.04
C ARG A 20 24.82 2.78 -17.55
N CYS A 21 25.15 1.56 -17.99
CA CYS A 21 24.16 0.56 -18.39
C CYS A 21 23.32 0.10 -17.20
N ALA A 22 23.96 -0.15 -16.05
CA ALA A 22 23.26 -0.55 -14.83
C ALA A 22 22.34 0.56 -14.31
N GLY A 23 22.79 1.82 -14.38
CA GLY A 23 21.99 2.99 -14.03
C GLY A 23 20.74 3.11 -14.88
N GLU A 24 20.84 2.93 -16.20
CA GLU A 24 19.68 2.98 -17.10
C GLU A 24 18.63 1.91 -16.77
N ILE A 25 19.08 0.69 -16.44
CA ILE A 25 18.20 -0.39 -15.98
C ILE A 25 17.55 -0.04 -14.64
N GLN A 26 18.29 0.56 -13.70
CA GLN A 26 17.72 1.01 -12.42
C GLN A 26 16.70 2.13 -12.61
N TYR A 27 16.93 3.11 -13.50
CA TYR A 27 15.93 4.12 -13.82
C TYR A 27 14.66 3.51 -14.45
N MET A 28 14.80 2.51 -15.31
CA MET A 28 13.65 1.80 -15.89
C MET A 28 12.90 0.97 -14.84
N VAL A 29 13.60 0.31 -13.92
CA VAL A 29 13.01 -0.43 -12.79
C VAL A 29 12.35 0.51 -11.80
N GLU A 30 12.89 1.71 -11.57
CA GLU A 30 12.29 2.71 -10.68
C GLU A 30 11.10 3.43 -11.33
N ALA A 31 11.08 3.51 -12.67
CA ALA A 31 9.93 3.95 -13.45
C ALA A 31 8.83 2.87 -13.54
N HIS A 32 9.19 1.59 -13.44
CA HIS A 32 8.27 0.44 -13.42
C HIS A 32 7.90 -0.03 -12.02
N ALA A 33 8.59 0.41 -10.98
CA ALA A 33 8.09 0.33 -9.63
C ALA A 33 6.75 1.07 -9.67
N PRO A 34 5.63 0.41 -9.37
CA PRO A 34 4.34 1.07 -9.34
C PRO A 34 4.44 2.09 -8.22
N ARG A 35 4.86 3.30 -8.59
CA ARG A 35 4.79 4.48 -7.75
C ARG A 35 3.34 4.47 -7.36
N SER A 36 3.08 4.17 -6.09
CA SER A 36 1.78 4.29 -5.46
C SER A 36 1.44 5.77 -5.49
N GLN A 37 1.11 6.27 -6.68
CA GLN A 37 0.52 7.54 -6.90
C GLN A 37 -0.75 7.47 -6.06
N PRO A 38 -0.90 8.31 -5.02
CA PRO A 38 -2.14 8.35 -4.27
C PRO A 38 -3.19 8.87 -5.23
N SER A 39 -3.76 7.94 -5.99
CA SER A 39 -4.84 8.22 -6.91
C SER A 39 -5.97 8.74 -6.05
N LYS A 40 -6.72 9.72 -6.56
CA LYS A 40 -7.85 10.33 -5.87
C LYS A 40 -8.82 9.30 -5.26
N GLY A 41 -8.80 8.05 -5.76
CA GLY A 41 -9.50 6.88 -5.22
C GLY A 41 -9.15 6.53 -3.76
N GLN A 42 -7.90 6.71 -3.31
CA GLN A 42 -7.56 6.46 -1.89
C GLN A 42 -8.29 7.41 -0.93
N LYS A 43 -8.51 8.66 -1.34
CA LYS A 43 -9.22 9.64 -0.51
C LYS A 43 -10.69 9.26 -0.38
N ILE A 44 -11.33 8.86 -1.49
CA ILE A 44 -12.73 8.41 -1.50
C ILE A 44 -12.88 7.11 -0.71
N LEU A 45 -12.00 6.14 -0.93
CA LEU A 45 -12.01 4.87 -0.20
C LEU A 45 -11.88 5.07 1.31
N LYS A 46 -11.00 5.99 1.74
CA LYS A 46 -10.85 6.34 3.15
C LYS A 46 -12.16 6.88 3.75
N TRP A 47 -12.86 7.77 3.04
CA TRP A 47 -14.16 8.28 3.50
C TRP A 47 -15.24 7.20 3.56
N VAL A 48 -15.27 6.29 2.59
CA VAL A 48 -16.21 5.15 2.60
C VAL A 48 -15.96 4.24 3.80
N LEU A 49 -14.69 3.89 4.07
CA LEU A 49 -14.33 3.07 5.23
C LEU A 49 -14.74 3.73 6.55
N ILE A 50 -14.50 5.04 6.68
CA ILE A 50 -14.92 5.80 7.86
C ILE A 50 -16.45 5.73 8.01
N GLY A 51 -17.21 5.91 6.93
CA GLY A 51 -18.67 5.81 6.95
C GLY A 51 -19.17 4.42 7.39
N ILE A 52 -18.56 3.36 6.87
CA ILE A 52 -18.88 1.97 7.26
C ILE A 52 -18.62 1.75 8.75
N VAL A 53 -17.46 2.19 9.26
CA VAL A 53 -17.11 2.04 10.68
C VAL A 53 -18.12 2.76 11.57
N VAL A 54 -18.52 3.98 11.22
CA VAL A 54 -19.54 4.74 11.97
C VAL A 54 -20.89 4.03 11.95
N ALA A 55 -21.32 3.51 10.80
CA ALA A 55 -22.58 2.78 10.68
C ALA A 55 -22.59 1.48 11.52
N VAL A 56 -21.50 0.72 11.48
CA VAL A 56 -21.34 -0.51 12.28
C VAL A 56 -21.40 -0.19 13.77
N LEU A 57 -20.69 0.85 14.23
CA LEU A 57 -20.73 1.28 15.64
C LEU A 57 -22.15 1.67 16.08
N ALA A 58 -22.89 2.40 15.26
CA ALA A 58 -24.27 2.78 15.56
C ALA A 58 -25.19 1.56 15.65
N ALA A 59 -25.04 0.59 14.73
CA ALA A 59 -25.82 -0.65 14.76
C ALA A 59 -25.52 -1.48 16.02
N VAL A 60 -24.25 -1.63 16.40
CA VAL A 60 -23.86 -2.36 17.62
C VAL A 60 -24.43 -1.68 18.86
N ALA A 61 -24.36 -0.35 18.93
CA ALA A 61 -24.95 0.40 20.05
C ALA A 61 -26.47 0.21 20.14
N ALA A 62 -27.18 0.21 19.00
CA ALA A 62 -28.63 -0.05 18.97
C ALA A 62 -28.96 -1.48 19.42
N VAL A 63 -28.22 -2.49 18.96
CA VAL A 63 -28.42 -3.88 19.37
C VAL A 63 -28.16 -4.05 20.87
N MET A 64 -27.05 -3.49 21.37
CA MET A 64 -26.73 -3.47 22.81
C MET A 64 -27.84 -2.81 23.62
N TRP A 65 -28.36 -1.67 23.15
CA TRP A 65 -29.45 -0.96 23.80
C TRP A 65 -30.73 -1.81 23.87
N ILE A 66 -31.07 -2.47 22.76
CA ILE A 66 -32.23 -3.37 22.67
C ILE A 66 -32.06 -4.55 23.63
N LEU A 67 -30.90 -5.21 23.64
CA LEU A 67 -30.61 -6.32 24.54
C LEU A 67 -30.65 -5.90 26.01
N HIS A 68 -30.10 -4.73 26.34
CA HIS A 68 -30.16 -4.18 27.69
C HIS A 68 -31.61 -3.83 28.10
N SER A 69 -32.43 -3.35 27.15
CA SER A 69 -33.83 -3.01 27.39
C SER A 69 -34.74 -4.25 27.51
N LEU A 70 -34.42 -5.34 26.82
CA LEU A 70 -35.15 -6.61 26.88
C LEU A 70 -34.89 -7.39 28.19
N GLY A 71 -33.90 -6.97 28.98
CA GLY A 71 -33.50 -7.63 30.21
C GLY A 71 -32.80 -8.99 29.96
N PRO A 72 -32.01 -9.49 30.93
CA PRO A 72 -31.40 -10.80 30.81
C PRO A 72 -32.50 -11.86 30.63
N MET A 73 -32.39 -12.67 29.57
CA MET A 73 -33.26 -13.84 29.41
C MET A 73 -33.22 -14.67 30.70
N PRO A 74 -34.37 -15.00 31.31
CA PRO A 74 -34.37 -15.88 32.47
C PRO A 74 -33.76 -17.21 32.03
N SER A 75 -32.68 -17.60 32.70
CA SER A 75 -32.13 -18.94 32.56
C SER A 75 -33.19 -19.91 33.06
N PHE A 76 -33.84 -20.64 32.15
CA PHE A 76 -34.65 -21.79 32.52
C PHE A 76 -33.68 -22.93 32.85
N GLY A 77 -33.34 -23.03 34.13
CA GLY A 77 -32.71 -24.20 34.74
C GLY A 77 -33.74 -25.25 35.13
#